data_AF-A0A524HLV4-F1
#
_entry.id   AF-A0A524HLV4-F1
#
_cell.length_a   1.000
_cell.length_b   1.000
_cell.length_c   1.000
_cell.angle_alpha   90.00
_cell.angle_beta   90.00
_cell.angle_gamma   90.00
#
_symmetry.space_group_name_H-M   'P 1'
#
loop_
_entity.id
_entity.type
_entity.pdbx_description
1 polymer ?
#
loop_
_entity_poly.entity_id
_entity_poly.type
_entity_poly.pdbx_seq_one_letter_code
_entity_poly.pdbx_strand_id
1 'polypeptide(L)'
;MSRLVAAMAIEPTPAMALPTVIRDNPYIHFCRNADGRIDAVLQRREGDAMPLTGEGDIGLFALDGSTYLEALVSWADAVPRGASTGERNFLPFIPWLARRGSVMTIPASDPMEAVGINTPAELELVANFLRHQAPDNP
;
A
#
# COMPACT_ATOMS: atom_id res chain seq x y z
N MET A 1 -3.94 -11.64 -6.23
CA MET A 1 -5.30 -11.65 -5.65
C MET A 1 -5.54 -12.78 -4.64
N SER A 2 -5.22 -14.05 -4.93
CA SER A 2 -5.43 -15.18 -3.98
C SER A 2 -4.77 -14.98 -2.61
N ARG A 3 -3.53 -14.46 -2.57
CA ARG A 3 -2.81 -14.13 -1.32
C ARG A 3 -3.56 -13.11 -0.45
N LEU A 4 -4.17 -12.10 -1.07
CA LEU A 4 -4.91 -11.06 -0.38
C LEU A 4 -6.23 -11.58 0.21
N VAL A 5 -6.95 -12.41 -0.55
CA VAL A 5 -8.15 -13.09 -0.05
C VAL A 5 -7.82 -14.01 1.11
N ALA A 6 -6.74 -14.78 1.01
CA ALA A 6 -6.29 -15.66 2.08
C ALA A 6 -5.94 -14.88 3.36
N ALA A 7 -5.28 -13.72 3.23
CA ALA A 7 -4.98 -12.85 4.37
C ALA A 7 -6.24 -12.31 5.05
N MET A 8 -7.23 -11.88 4.27
CA MET A 8 -8.53 -11.39 4.79
C MET A 8 -9.40 -12.49 5.41
N ALA A 9 -9.08 -13.77 5.19
CA ALA A 9 -9.82 -14.90 5.74
C ALA A 9 -9.21 -15.47 7.05
N ILE A 10 -8.11 -14.91 7.54
CA ILE A 10 -7.49 -15.31 8.81
C ILE A 10 -8.34 -14.81 9.97
N GLU A 11 -8.64 -15.66 10.95
CA GLU A 11 -9.40 -15.25 12.14
C GLU A 11 -8.48 -14.88 13.32
N PRO A 12 -8.73 -13.76 14.04
CA PRO A 12 -9.77 -12.78 13.75
C PRO A 12 -9.48 -12.01 12.45
N THR A 13 -10.51 -11.83 11.62
CA THR A 13 -10.42 -11.11 10.32
C THR A 13 -9.67 -9.79 10.49
N PRO A 14 -8.62 -9.52 9.68
CA PRO A 14 -7.89 -8.27 9.80
C PRO A 14 -8.72 -7.09 9.29
N ALA A 15 -8.56 -5.94 9.96
CA ALA A 15 -9.24 -4.71 9.56
C ALA A 15 -8.82 -4.27 8.14
N MET A 16 -7.56 -4.52 7.80
CA MET A 16 -7.02 -4.32 6.46
C MET A 16 -5.94 -5.35 6.14
N ALA A 17 -5.90 -5.79 4.88
CA ALA A 17 -4.73 -6.40 4.29
C ALA A 17 -4.28 -5.62 3.05
N LEU A 18 -2.97 -5.48 2.86
CA LEU A 18 -2.41 -4.82 1.69
C LEU A 18 -1.10 -5.50 1.26
N PRO A 19 -0.81 -5.60 -0.04
CA PRO A 19 0.49 -6.06 -0.47
C PRO A 19 1.53 -4.94 -0.38
N THR A 20 2.77 -5.30 -0.04
CA THR A 20 3.88 -4.37 0.09
C THR A 20 5.09 -4.80 -0.73
N VAL A 21 5.95 -3.85 -1.06
CA VAL A 21 7.19 -4.07 -1.80
C VAL A 21 8.34 -3.36 -1.11
N ILE A 22 9.51 -3.98 -1.08
CA ILE A 22 10.76 -3.32 -0.71
C ILE A 22 11.44 -2.82 -1.97
N ARG A 23 11.81 -1.54 -2.01
CA ARG A 23 12.53 -0.96 -3.15
C ARG A 23 13.49 0.14 -2.75
N ASP A 24 14.47 0.37 -3.61
CA ASP A 24 15.35 1.53 -3.51
C ASP A 24 14.62 2.80 -3.96
N ASN A 25 15.01 3.94 -3.38
CA ASN A 25 14.42 5.24 -3.62
C ASN A 25 12.87 5.23 -3.53
N PRO A 26 12.31 4.80 -2.39
CA PRO A 26 10.86 4.69 -2.22
C PRO A 26 10.14 6.04 -2.40
N TYR A 27 8.92 5.99 -2.93
CA TYR A 27 8.02 7.13 -2.98
C TYR A 27 7.21 7.27 -1.70
N ILE A 28 6.82 6.13 -1.10
CA ILE A 28 6.23 6.03 0.23
C ILE A 28 7.00 5.00 1.05
N HIS A 29 7.04 5.18 2.37
CA HIS A 29 7.69 4.25 3.28
C HIS A 29 6.84 4.01 4.54
N PHE A 30 6.49 2.76 4.83
CA PHE A 30 5.90 2.38 6.11
C PHE A 30 6.97 2.30 7.20
N CYS A 31 6.83 3.12 8.23
CA CYS A 31 7.60 2.98 9.46
C CYS A 31 6.94 1.92 10.34
N ARG A 32 7.76 1.06 10.93
CA ARG A 32 7.31 0.02 11.85
C ARG A 32 7.87 0.27 13.23
N ASN A 33 7.03 0.10 14.24
CA ASN A 33 7.44 0.15 15.63
C ASN A 33 8.18 -1.15 16.04
N ALA A 34 8.59 -1.23 17.31
CA ALA A 34 9.30 -2.40 17.86
C ALA A 34 8.49 -3.72 17.77
N ASP A 35 7.16 -3.63 17.73
CA ASP A 35 6.25 -4.78 17.57
C ASP A 35 6.00 -5.15 16.09
N GLY A 36 6.67 -4.46 15.16
CA GLY A 36 6.49 -4.65 13.72
C GLY A 36 5.20 -4.04 13.15
N ARG A 37 4.42 -3.29 13.93
CA ARG A 37 3.19 -2.62 13.49
C ARG A 37 3.54 -1.34 12.74
N ILE A 38 2.78 -1.04 11.69
CA ILE A 38 2.89 0.24 10.98
C ILE A 38 2.40 1.36 11.90
N ASP A 39 3.26 2.30 12.26
CA ASP A 39 2.95 3.41 13.17
C ASP A 39 2.99 4.79 12.50
N ALA A 40 3.74 4.90 11.40
CA ALA A 40 3.78 6.07 10.55
C ALA A 40 3.97 5.70 9.07
N VAL A 41 3.71 6.66 8.19
CA VAL A 41 3.99 6.58 6.76
C VAL A 41 4.71 7.84 6.32
N LEU A 42 5.86 7.68 5.67
CA LEU A 42 6.61 8.76 5.03
C LEU A 42 6.20 8.84 3.56
N GLN A 43 6.08 10.05 3.04
CA GLN A 43 5.62 10.32 1.69
C GLN A 43 6.49 11.40 1.05
N ARG A 44 7.20 11.01 -0.02
CA ARG A 44 8.08 11.94 -0.76
C ARG A 44 7.34 13.18 -1.27
N ARG A 45 6.07 13.04 -1.66
CA ARG A 45 5.25 14.17 -2.15
C ARG A 45 4.95 15.23 -1.09
N GLU A 46 4.99 14.85 0.18
CA GLU A 46 4.79 15.76 1.31
C GLU A 46 6.12 16.34 1.80
N GLY A 47 7.25 15.96 1.19
CA GLY A 47 8.59 16.46 1.54
C GLY A 47 9.28 15.67 2.65
N ASP A 48 8.78 14.48 3.02
CA ASP A 48 9.40 13.66 4.06
C ASP A 48 10.81 13.18 3.67
N ALA A 49 11.69 13.08 4.68
CA ALA A 49 13.01 12.49 4.51
C ALA A 49 12.91 10.97 4.31
N MET A 50 13.23 10.49 3.12
CA MET A 50 13.08 9.08 2.75
C MET A 50 14.35 8.26 3.03
N PRO A 51 14.23 6.99 3.46
CA PRO A 51 15.37 6.08 3.52
C PRO A 51 15.84 5.70 2.11
N LEU A 52 17.07 5.17 2.01
CA LEU A 52 17.61 4.67 0.73
C LEU A 52 16.77 3.51 0.18
N THR A 53 16.40 2.57 1.05
CA THR A 53 15.56 1.41 0.74
C THR A 53 14.38 1.42 1.69
N GLY A 54 13.17 1.20 1.19
CA GLY A 54 11.97 1.24 2.03
C GLY A 54 10.83 0.35 1.55
N GLU A 55 9.95 0.02 2.49
CA GLU A 55 8.69 -0.69 2.27
C GLU A 55 7.57 0.26 1.86
N GLY A 56 6.95 0.03 0.70
CA GLY A 56 5.76 0.77 0.24
C GLY A 56 4.60 -0.17 -0.13
N ASP A 57 3.42 0.40 -0.37
CA ASP A 57 2.26 -0.32 -0.89
C ASP A 57 2.33 -0.47 -2.42
N ILE A 58 1.46 -1.34 -2.95
CA ILE A 58 1.31 -1.55 -4.40
C ILE A 58 -0.02 -1.02 -4.97
N GLY A 59 -0.69 -0.11 -4.25
CA GLY A 59 -1.96 0.49 -4.67
C GLY A 59 -3.19 -0.42 -4.53
N LEU A 60 -3.09 -1.52 -3.78
CA LEU A 60 -4.20 -2.45 -3.54
C LEU A 60 -4.46 -2.60 -2.04
N PHE A 61 -5.69 -2.35 -1.62
CA PHE A 61 -6.10 -2.39 -0.22
C PHE A 61 -7.38 -3.20 -0.09
N ALA A 62 -7.36 -4.24 0.74
CA ALA A 62 -8.55 -4.96 1.15
C ALA A 62 -8.92 -4.52 2.57
N LEU A 63 -10.18 -4.16 2.78
CA LEU A 63 -10.70 -3.77 4.08
C LEU A 63 -11.89 -4.67 4.43
N ASP A 64 -12.09 -4.94 5.71
CA ASP A 64 -13.35 -5.53 6.15
C ASP A 64 -14.51 -4.52 6.00
N GLY A 65 -15.75 -5.03 6.10
CA GLY A 65 -16.95 -4.22 5.89
C GLY A 65 -17.06 -3.05 6.87
N SER A 66 -16.82 -3.27 8.16
CA SER A 66 -16.86 -2.22 9.19
C SER A 66 -15.78 -1.16 8.98
N THR A 67 -14.59 -1.58 8.56
CA THR A 67 -13.46 -0.67 8.34
C THR A 67 -13.74 0.24 7.15
N TYR A 68 -14.30 -0.30 6.07
CA TYR A 68 -14.66 0.49 4.90
C TYR A 68 -15.88 1.41 5.14
N LEU A 69 -16.97 0.87 5.70
CA LEU A 69 -18.24 1.59 5.83
C LEU A 69 -18.26 2.57 7.02
N GLU A 70 -17.49 2.32 8.08
CA GLU A 70 -17.55 3.09 9.32
C GLU A 70 -16.21 3.77 9.63
N ALA A 71 -15.14 2.99 9.77
CA ALA A 71 -13.86 3.52 10.25
C ALA A 71 -13.23 4.52 9.26
N LEU A 72 -13.28 4.21 7.96
CA LEU A 72 -12.77 5.09 6.91
C LEU A 72 -13.58 6.38 6.80
N VAL A 73 -14.91 6.30 6.91
CA VAL A 73 -15.81 7.46 6.90
C VAL A 73 -15.53 8.36 8.09
N SER A 74 -15.49 7.79 9.30
CA SER A 74 -15.19 8.51 10.54
C SER A 74 -13.83 9.19 10.49
N TRP A 75 -12.81 8.51 9.95
CA TRP A 75 -11.48 9.09 9.76
C TRP A 75 -11.50 10.24 8.75
N ALA A 76 -12.19 10.09 7.62
CA ALA A 76 -12.26 11.09 6.57
C ALA A 76 -12.97 12.39 7.00
N ASP A 77 -13.88 12.31 7.97
CA ASP A 77 -14.55 13.49 8.56
C ASP A 77 -13.67 14.21 9.59
N ALA A 78 -12.77 13.47 10.25
CA ALA A 78 -11.90 14.00 11.29
C ALA A 78 -10.57 14.58 10.77
N VAL A 79 -10.15 14.23 9.54
CA VAL A 79 -8.82 14.59 9.02
C VAL A 79 -8.87 15.79 8.05
N PRO A 80 -8.03 16.82 8.26
CA PRO A 80 -7.89 17.93 7.31
C PRO A 80 -7.46 17.45 5.92
N ARG A 81 -7.83 18.20 4.87
CA ARG A 81 -7.31 17.95 3.51
C ARG A 81 -5.77 18.07 3.47
N GLY A 82 -5.12 17.35 2.55
CA GLY A 82 -3.67 17.38 2.40
C GLY A 82 -3.14 18.81 2.21
N ALA A 83 -2.08 19.15 2.94
CA ALA A 83 -1.56 20.52 3.04
C ALA A 83 -0.97 21.04 1.72
N SER A 84 -0.49 20.15 0.85
CA SER A 84 0.20 20.47 -0.40
C SER A 84 -0.71 20.35 -1.64
N THR A 85 -1.56 19.32 -1.70
CA THR A 85 -2.35 18.99 -2.91
C THR A 85 -3.81 19.43 -2.85
N GLY A 86 -4.36 19.69 -1.66
CA GLY A 86 -5.80 19.91 -1.48
C GLY A 86 -6.68 18.65 -1.66
N GLU A 87 -6.05 17.51 -1.98
CA GLU A 87 -6.70 16.21 -2.10
C GLU A 87 -6.78 15.49 -0.74
N ARG A 88 -7.70 14.52 -0.63
CA ARG A 88 -7.72 13.61 0.52
C ARG A 88 -6.67 12.54 0.32
N ASN A 89 -5.69 12.52 1.21
CA ASN A 89 -4.61 11.54 1.21
C ASN A 89 -5.03 10.29 1.98
N PHE A 90 -5.19 9.14 1.33
CA PHE A 90 -5.59 7.90 1.99
C PHE A 90 -4.51 7.29 2.90
N LEU A 91 -3.22 7.46 2.59
CA LEU A 91 -2.14 6.70 3.26
C LEU A 91 -2.07 6.90 4.79
N PRO A 92 -2.30 8.10 5.36
CA PRO A 92 -2.34 8.29 6.81
C PRO A 92 -3.47 7.53 7.53
N PHE A 93 -4.47 7.01 6.81
CA PHE A 93 -5.47 6.09 7.38
C PHE A 93 -4.84 4.79 7.86
N ILE A 94 -3.80 4.29 7.18
CA ILE A 94 -3.15 3.00 7.48
C ILE A 94 -2.55 2.98 8.90
N PRO A 95 -1.65 3.91 9.30
CA PRO A 95 -1.15 3.96 10.67
C PRO A 95 -2.25 4.32 11.69
N TRP A 96 -3.28 5.08 11.31
CA TRP A 96 -4.43 5.34 12.18
C TRP A 96 -5.23 4.07 12.50
N LEU A 97 -5.44 3.22 11.49
CA LEU A 97 -6.14 1.95 11.61
C LEU A 97 -5.28 0.93 12.36
N ALA A 98 -3.99 0.88 12.06
CA ALA A 98 -3.03 -0.01 12.72
C ALA A 98 -2.90 0.22 14.23
N ARG A 99 -3.35 1.37 14.77
CA ARG A 99 -3.46 1.60 16.22
C ARG A 99 -4.74 1.03 16.85
N ARG A 100 -5.77 0.72 16.05
CA ARG A 100 -7.12 0.32 16.50
C ARG A 100 -7.46 -1.12 16.16
N GLY A 101 -6.86 -1.65 15.09
CA GLY A 101 -7.05 -3.01 14.63
C GLY A 101 -5.77 -3.60 14.04
N SER A 102 -5.90 -4.76 13.41
CA SER A 102 -4.82 -5.44 12.71
C SER A 102 -4.75 -4.98 11.25
N VAL A 103 -3.54 -4.61 10.82
CA VAL A 103 -3.20 -4.34 9.42
C VAL A 103 -2.16 -5.37 9.00
N MET A 104 -2.50 -6.20 8.02
CA MET A 104 -1.65 -7.28 7.54
C MET A 104 -0.98 -6.90 6.22
N THR A 105 0.34 -7.00 6.16
CA THR A 105 1.11 -6.77 4.94
C THR A 105 1.52 -8.07 4.28
N ILE A 106 1.41 -8.14 2.95
CA ILE A 106 1.76 -9.32 2.17
C ILE A 106 2.90 -8.92 1.22
N PRO A 107 4.11 -9.48 1.35
CA PRO A 107 5.20 -9.12 0.45
C PRO A 107 4.85 -9.50 -1.00
N ALA A 108 5.10 -8.60 -1.95
CA ALA A 108 5.03 -8.87 -3.37
C ALA A 108 5.95 -10.04 -3.73
N SER A 109 5.52 -10.90 -4.66
CA SER A 109 6.36 -12.01 -5.13
C SER A 109 7.39 -11.53 -6.15
N ASP A 110 7.07 -10.46 -6.87
CA ASP A 110 7.93 -9.80 -7.85
C ASP A 110 7.78 -8.28 -7.70
N PRO A 111 8.88 -7.50 -7.66
CA PRO A 111 8.82 -6.03 -7.65
C PRO A 111 7.99 -5.42 -8.79
N MET A 112 7.85 -6.13 -9.92
CA MET A 112 7.00 -5.71 -11.04
C MET A 112 5.52 -5.57 -10.65
N GLU A 113 5.04 -6.30 -9.64
CA GLU A 113 3.68 -6.14 -9.10
C GLU A 113 3.40 -4.74 -8.55
N ALA A 114 4.46 -3.97 -8.25
CA ALA A 114 4.38 -2.65 -7.65
C ALA A 114 4.61 -1.49 -8.62
N VAL A 115 4.83 -1.77 -9.90
CA VAL A 115 5.11 -0.72 -10.90
C VAL A 115 3.81 -0.02 -11.27
N GLY A 116 3.67 1.22 -10.78
CA GLY A 116 2.66 2.16 -11.28
C GLY A 116 3.10 2.76 -12.61
N ILE A 117 2.18 2.85 -13.58
CA ILE A 117 2.48 3.42 -14.89
C ILE A 117 2.06 4.89 -14.91
N ASN A 118 3.04 5.78 -14.82
CA ASN A 118 2.86 7.24 -14.92
C ASN A 118 3.69 7.85 -16.06
N THR A 119 4.64 7.09 -16.61
CA THR A 119 5.55 7.50 -17.67
C THR A 119 5.59 6.49 -18.82
N PRO A 120 5.96 6.92 -20.05
CA PRO A 120 6.14 5.99 -21.17
C PRO A 120 7.19 4.89 -20.91
N ALA A 121 8.24 5.20 -20.14
CA ALA A 121 9.28 4.23 -19.80
C ALA A 121 8.75 3.12 -18.87
N GLU A 122 7.93 3.47 -17.88
CA GLU A 122 7.25 2.47 -17.02
C GLU A 122 6.29 1.60 -17.83
N LEU A 123 5.57 2.19 -18.79
CA LEU A 123 4.70 1.44 -19.70
C LEU A 123 5.50 0.42 -20.53
N GLU A 124 6.62 0.83 -21.09
CA GLU A 124 7.49 -0.05 -21.89
C GLU A 124 8.05 -1.20 -21.04
N LEU A 125 8.50 -0.90 -19.82
CA LEU A 125 9.00 -1.87 -18.86
C LEU A 125 7.95 -2.93 -18.51
N VAL A 126 6.72 -2.50 -18.16
CA VAL A 126 5.62 -3.44 -17.86
C VAL A 126 5.21 -4.22 -19.10
N ALA A 127 5.12 -3.58 -20.27
CA ALA A 127 4.76 -4.26 -21.52
C ALA A 127 5.80 -5.33 -21.90
N ASN A 128 7.09 -5.05 -21.72
CA ASN A 128 8.16 -6.03 -21.93
C ASN A 128 8.02 -7.20 -20.97
N PHE A 129 7.80 -6.94 -19.68
CA PHE A 129 7.61 -8.00 -18.70
C PHE A 129 6.44 -8.93 -19.06
N LEU A 130 5.28 -8.35 -19.40
CA LEU A 130 4.09 -9.13 -19.76
C LEU A 130 4.30 -9.98 -21.01
N ARG A 131 5.05 -9.48 -22.02
CA ARG A 131 5.40 -10.26 -23.21
C ARG A 131 6.26 -11.48 -22.89
N HIS A 132 7.18 -11.37 -21.93
CA HIS A 132 8.05 -12.50 -21.52
C HIS A 132 7.36 -13.47 -20.56
N GLN A 133 6.23 -13.08 -19.95
CA GLN A 133 5.41 -13.95 -19.11
C GLN A 133 4.26 -14.62 -19.86
N ALA A 134 3.89 -14.12 -21.04
CA ALA A 134 2.95 -14.81 -21.89
C ALA A 134 3.57 -16.15 -22.32
N PRO A 135 2.93 -17.31 -22.06
CA PRO A 135 3.35 -18.54 -22.69
C PRO A 135 3.31 -18.33 -24.21
N ASP A 136 4.27 -18.90 -24.95
CA ASP A 136 4.21 -18.97 -26.41
C ASP A 136 2.83 -19.50 -26.78
N ASN A 137 1.99 -18.62 -27.30
CA ASN A 137 0.62 -18.95 -27.66
C ASN A 137 0.69 -19.45 -29.11
N PRO A 138 0.56 -20.77 -29.38
CA PRO A 138 0.48 -21.27 -30.75
C PRO A 138 -0.80 -20.81 -31.45
#